data_AF-A0A9D2BN59-F1
#
_entry.id   AF-A0A9D2BN59-F1
#
_cell.length_a   1.000
_cell.length_b   1.000
_cell.length_c   1.000
_cell.angle_alpha   90.00
_cell.angle_beta   90.00
_cell.angle_gamma   90.00
#
_symmetry.space_group_name_H-M   'P 1'
#
loop_
_entity.id
_entity.type
_entity.pdbx_description
1 polymer ?
#
loop_
_entity_poly.entity_id
_entity_poly.type
_entity_poly.pdbx_seq_one_letter_code
_entity_poly.pdbx_strand_id
1 'polypeptide(L)'
;MSMYNMILATNESTVVAEYEPQPRRSDTYQNEAALEQAFIKMLSEQGYEYININNENDLIDNLRKQLELLNNYSFTDKEWDSFFKHKIANNNEGIVEKTRKIQEDMFKI
;
A
#
# COMPACT_ATOMS: atom_id res chain seq x y z
N MET A 1 29.96 25.38 5.88
CA MET A 1 29.41 24.41 4.92
C MET A 1 30.27 23.17 5.00
N SER A 2 29.72 22.07 5.53
CA SER A 2 30.43 20.79 5.50
C SER A 2 30.43 20.32 4.04
N MET A 3 31.61 20.21 3.43
CA MET A 3 31.76 19.60 2.11
C MET A 3 31.56 18.10 2.29
N TYR A 4 30.36 17.61 1.97
CA TYR A 4 30.13 16.18 1.87
C TYR A 4 30.92 15.66 0.65
N ASN A 5 31.86 14.74 0.88
CA ASN A 5 32.48 14.01 -0.21
C ASN A 5 31.43 12.99 -0.73
N MET A 6 30.67 13.37 -1.75
CA MET A 6 29.61 12.56 -2.31
C MET A 6 30.21 11.35 -3.03
N ILE A 7 30.14 10.18 -2.39
CA ILE A 7 30.68 8.92 -2.94
C ILE A 7 29.66 8.26 -3.89
N LEU A 8 28.36 8.56 -3.71
CA LEU A 8 27.27 8.05 -4.53
C LEU A 8 26.06 8.99 -4.47
N ALA A 9 25.44 9.27 -5.62
CA ALA A 9 24.14 9.93 -5.73
C ALA A 9 23.21 9.05 -6.58
N THR A 10 22.11 8.60 -6.00
CA THR A 10 21.09 7.80 -6.71
C THR A 10 19.71 8.23 -6.25
N ASN A 11 18.75 8.20 -7.17
CA ASN A 11 17.34 8.45 -6.87
C ASN A 11 16.61 7.19 -6.38
N GLU A 12 17.34 6.09 -6.18
CA GLU A 12 16.82 4.77 -5.83
C GLU A 12 16.96 4.46 -4.33
N SER A 13 17.65 5.33 -3.57
CA SER A 13 17.76 5.18 -2.12
C SER A 13 16.51 5.71 -1.44
N THR A 14 15.94 4.92 -0.52
CA THR A 14 14.82 5.35 0.33
C THR A 14 15.27 6.24 1.48
N VAL A 15 16.58 6.31 1.77
CA VAL A 15 17.16 7.18 2.81
C VAL A 15 17.71 8.44 2.15
N VAL A 16 17.05 9.57 2.42
CA VAL A 16 17.41 10.85 1.82
C VAL A 16 18.50 11.54 2.66
N ALA A 17 19.62 11.89 2.03
CA ALA A 17 20.73 12.60 2.69
C ALA A 17 20.42 14.09 2.94
N GLU A 18 19.63 14.71 2.06
CA GLU A 18 19.21 16.10 2.15
C GLU A 18 17.74 16.22 1.73
N TYR A 19 16.90 16.73 2.62
CA TYR A 19 15.47 16.94 2.37
C TYR A 19 15.15 18.42 2.52
N GLU A 20 14.67 19.05 1.46
CA GLU A 20 14.09 20.39 1.53
C GLU A 20 12.71 20.29 2.18
N PRO A 21 12.51 20.86 3.39
CA PRO A 21 11.21 20.83 4.04
C PRO A 21 10.21 21.58 3.19
N GLN A 22 9.07 20.94 2.91
CA GLN A 22 7.95 21.69 2.34
C GLN A 22 7.60 22.85 3.29
N PRO A 23 7.34 24.06 2.76
CA PRO A 23 6.98 25.21 3.58
C PRO A 23 5.75 24.83 4.39
N ARG A 24 5.92 24.68 5.71
CA ARG A 24 4.82 24.32 6.61
C ARG A 24 3.70 25.32 6.39
N ARG A 25 2.57 24.87 5.84
CA ARG A 25 1.33 25.64 6.00
C ARG A 25 1.07 25.67 7.50
N SER A 26 1.08 26.87 8.05
CA SER A 26 0.90 27.16 9.46
C SER A 26 -0.53 26.85 9.87
N ASP A 27 -0.89 25.57 9.94
CA ASP A 27 -2.25 25.13 10.21
C ASP A 27 -2.28 24.26 11.47
N THR A 28 -1.99 24.89 12.60
CA THR A 28 -2.08 24.30 13.95
C THR A 28 -3.51 23.81 14.30
N TYR A 29 -4.50 24.01 13.42
CA TYR A 29 -5.88 23.55 13.57
C TYR A 29 -6.53 23.18 12.21
N GLN A 30 -5.95 22.26 11.44
CA GLN A 30 -6.74 21.55 10.43
C GLN A 30 -7.60 20.49 11.13
N ASN A 31 -8.90 20.44 10.82
CA ASN A 31 -9.75 19.32 11.24
C ASN A 31 -9.28 18.02 10.54
N GLU A 32 -9.63 16.86 11.10
CA GLU A 32 -9.23 15.56 10.54
C GLU A 32 -9.63 15.41 9.07
N ALA A 33 -10.79 15.96 8.69
CA ALA A 33 -11.27 15.95 7.31
C ALA A 33 -10.37 16.74 6.33
N ALA A 34 -9.85 17.92 6.71
CA ALA A 34 -8.95 18.69 5.86
C ALA A 34 -7.57 18.01 5.77
N LEU A 35 -7.08 17.42 6.87
CA LEU A 35 -5.85 16.64 6.88
C LEU A 35 -5.97 15.40 5.98
N GLU A 36 -7.09 14.68 6.07
CA GLU A 36 -7.38 13.52 5.23
C GLU A 36 -7.41 13.90 3.74
N GLN A 37 -8.13 14.97 3.36
CA GLN A 37 -8.19 15.44 1.98
C GLN A 37 -6.82 15.84 1.43
N ALA A 38 -6.01 16.54 2.23
CA ALA A 38 -4.66 16.91 1.85
C ALA A 38 -3.76 15.68 1.69
N PHE A 39 -3.88 14.69 2.58
CA PHE A 39 -3.11 13.45 2.53
C PHE A 39 -3.48 12.58 1.32
N ILE A 40 -4.77 12.41 1.03
CA ILE A 40 -5.26 11.71 -0.16
C ILE A 40 -4.72 12.39 -1.43
N LYS A 41 -4.75 13.72 -1.48
CA LYS A 41 -4.23 14.48 -2.62
C LYS A 41 -2.73 14.24 -2.80
N MET A 42 -1.95 14.28 -1.72
CA MET A 42 -0.50 14.03 -1.77
C MET A 42 -0.19 12.60 -2.26
N LEU A 43 -0.90 11.59 -1.77
CA LEU A 43 -0.74 10.21 -2.24
C LEU A 43 -1.13 10.08 -3.72
N SER A 44 -2.19 10.75 -4.15
CA SER A 44 -2.61 10.77 -5.56
C SER A 44 -1.54 11.39 -6.47
N GLU A 45 -0.90 12.47 -6.03
CA GLU A 45 0.23 13.09 -6.73
C GLU A 45 1.48 12.19 -6.80
N GLN A 46 1.64 11.26 -5.85
CA GLN A 46 2.68 10.22 -5.85
C GLN A 46 2.31 8.98 -6.68
N GLY A 47 1.15 8.98 -7.34
CA GLY A 47 0.71 7.89 -8.22
C GLY A 47 -0.11 6.79 -7.55
N TYR A 48 -0.52 6.98 -6.28
CA TYR A 48 -1.47 6.08 -5.64
C TYR A 48 -2.89 6.35 -6.17
N GLU A 49 -3.55 5.32 -6.70
CA GLU A 49 -4.93 5.43 -7.16
C GLU A 49 -5.89 5.54 -5.97
N TYR A 50 -6.75 6.56 -5.98
CA TYR A 50 -7.83 6.67 -5.02
C TYR A 50 -9.02 5.79 -5.44
N ILE A 51 -9.35 4.80 -4.62
CA ILE A 51 -10.48 3.89 -4.83
C ILE A 51 -11.53 4.09 -3.74
N ASN A 52 -12.80 4.11 -4.13
CA ASN A 52 -13.91 4.24 -3.19
C ASN A 52 -14.43 2.85 -2.81
N ILE A 53 -14.17 2.43 -1.58
CA ILE A 53 -14.54 1.13 -1.03
C ILE A 53 -15.42 1.38 0.19
N ASN A 54 -16.66 0.89 0.16
CA ASN A 54 -17.65 1.16 1.21
C ASN A 54 -18.04 -0.09 1.99
N ASN A 55 -17.64 -1.26 1.53
CA ASN A 55 -17.94 -2.52 2.17
C ASN A 55 -16.81 -3.54 1.97
N GLU A 56 -16.89 -4.65 2.71
CA GLU A 56 -15.89 -5.72 2.65
C GLU A 56 -15.85 -6.43 1.29
N ASN A 57 -16.99 -6.60 0.61
CA ASN A 57 -17.02 -7.25 -0.71
C ASN A 57 -16.27 -6.41 -1.74
N ASP A 58 -16.37 -5.07 -1.69
CA ASP A 58 -15.59 -4.17 -2.55
C ASP A 58 -14.07 -4.38 -2.36
N LEU A 59 -13.61 -4.63 -1.12
CA LEU A 59 -12.19 -4.95 -0.85
C LEU A 59 -11.78 -6.28 -1.47
N ILE A 60 -12.64 -7.29 -1.34
CA ILE A 60 -12.38 -8.65 -1.86
C ILE A 60 -12.32 -8.62 -3.39
N ASP A 61 -13.24 -7.92 -4.04
CA ASP A 61 -13.28 -7.79 -5.50
C ASP A 61 -12.09 -6.99 -6.03
N ASN A 62 -11.70 -5.91 -5.34
CA ASN A 62 -10.48 -5.19 -5.68
C ASN A 62 -9.25 -6.09 -5.52
N LEU A 63 -9.14 -6.85 -4.42
CA LEU A 63 -8.02 -7.77 -4.20
C LEU A 63 -7.92 -8.82 -5.31
N ARG A 64 -9.05 -9.40 -5.74
CA ARG A 64 -9.10 -10.31 -6.89
C ARG A 64 -8.50 -9.65 -8.12
N LYS A 65 -9.01 -8.47 -8.48
CA LYS A 65 -8.56 -7.73 -9.66
C LYS A 65 -7.06 -7.43 -9.62
N GLN A 66 -6.52 -7.00 -8.47
CA GLN A 66 -5.09 -6.71 -8.33
C GLN A 66 -4.23 -7.97 -8.47
N LEU A 67 -4.66 -9.11 -7.92
CA LEU A 67 -3.94 -10.37 -8.05
C LEU A 67 -3.98 -10.93 -9.48
N GLU A 68 -5.12 -10.78 -10.16
CA GLU A 68 -5.27 -11.14 -11.57
C GLU A 68 -4.34 -10.31 -12.47
N LEU A 69 -4.25 -8.99 -12.22
CA LEU A 69 -3.35 -8.09 -12.94
C LEU A 69 -1.87 -8.39 -12.66
N LEU A 70 -1.51 -8.64 -11.40
CA LEU A 70 -0.13 -8.93 -11.00
C LEU A 70 0.37 -10.25 -11.60
N ASN A 71 -0.46 -11.29 -11.57
CA ASN A 71 -0.10 -12.64 -12.03
C ASN A 71 -0.45 -12.91 -13.49
N ASN A 72 -1.08 -11.95 -14.19
CA ASN A 72 -1.61 -12.10 -15.54
C ASN A 72 -2.46 -13.39 -15.69
N TYR A 73 -3.32 -13.63 -14.70
CA TYR A 73 -4.19 -14.79 -14.57
C TYR A 73 -5.63 -14.34 -14.34
N SER A 74 -6.63 -15.13 -14.72
CA SER A 74 -8.03 -14.84 -14.43
C SER A 74 -8.61 -15.95 -13.59
N PHE A 75 -9.08 -15.64 -12.39
CA PHE A 75 -9.74 -16.63 -11.54
C PHE A 75 -11.16 -16.88 -12.03
N THR A 76 -11.62 -18.11 -11.90
CA THR A 76 -13.07 -18.39 -11.88
C THR A 76 -13.63 -18.10 -10.49
N ASP A 77 -14.95 -17.87 -10.37
CA ASP A 77 -15.56 -17.53 -9.08
C ASP A 77 -15.37 -18.63 -8.02
N LYS A 78 -15.37 -19.90 -8.44
CA LYS A 78 -15.14 -21.04 -7.54
C LYS A 78 -13.69 -21.12 -7.07
N GLU A 79 -12.75 -20.87 -7.97
CA GLU A 79 -11.32 -20.83 -7.64
C GLU A 79 -11.02 -19.66 -6.71
N TRP A 80 -11.58 -18.49 -6.99
CA TRP A 80 -11.43 -17.31 -6.15
C TRP A 80 -11.97 -17.55 -4.74
N ASP A 81 -13.19 -18.09 -4.61
CA ASP A 81 -13.78 -18.38 -3.30
C ASP A 81 -12.94 -19.37 -2.47
N SER A 82 -12.45 -20.43 -3.11
CA SER A 82 -11.58 -21.41 -2.47
C SER A 82 -10.23 -20.80 -2.08
N PHE A 83 -9.60 -20.06 -2.99
CA PHE A 83 -8.32 -19.41 -2.75
C PHE A 83 -8.42 -18.37 -1.63
N PHE A 84 -9.42 -17.50 -1.68
CA PHE A 84 -9.65 -16.47 -0.67
C PHE A 84 -9.83 -17.10 0.72
N LYS A 85 -10.75 -18.07 0.87
CA LYS A 85 -11.04 -18.71 2.17
C LYS A 85 -9.88 -19.52 2.74
N HIS A 86 -9.10 -20.20 1.89
CA HIS A 86 -8.04 -21.09 2.38
C HIS A 86 -6.66 -20.43 2.45
N LYS A 87 -6.37 -19.45 1.60
CA LYS A 87 -5.03 -18.85 1.47
C LYS A 87 -4.94 -17.42 1.99
N ILE A 88 -6.01 -16.63 1.95
CA ILE A 88 -5.97 -15.22 2.35
C ILE A 88 -6.71 -14.99 3.67
N ALA A 89 -7.99 -15.33 3.71
CA ALA A 89 -8.93 -15.09 4.80
C ALA A 89 -9.32 -16.39 5.50
N ASN A 90 -8.32 -17.20 5.88
CA ASN A 90 -8.57 -18.39 6.68
C ASN A 90 -8.99 -17.99 8.11
N ASN A 91 -10.18 -18.38 8.53
CA ASN A 91 -10.73 -18.08 9.86
C ASN A 91 -9.88 -18.64 11.02
N ASN A 92 -9.04 -19.64 10.75
CA ASN A 92 -8.14 -20.21 11.76
C ASN A 92 -6.82 -19.42 11.91
N GLU A 93 -6.60 -18.40 11.09
CA GLU A 93 -5.35 -17.62 11.08
C GLU A 93 -5.54 -16.23 11.69
N GLY A 94 -4.84 -15.98 12.80
CA GLY A 94 -4.76 -14.67 13.43
C GLY A 94 -3.70 -13.75 12.79
N ILE A 95 -3.43 -12.64 13.47
CA ILE A 95 -2.50 -11.59 13.00
C ILE A 95 -1.09 -12.17 12.75
N VAL A 96 -0.60 -13.06 13.62
CA VAL A 96 0.75 -13.66 13.50
C VAL A 96 0.91 -14.45 12.20
N GLU A 97 -0.05 -15.31 11.87
CA GLU A 97 -0.01 -16.11 10.64
C GLU A 97 -0.13 -15.25 9.38
N LYS A 98 -0.93 -14.18 9.43
CA LYS A 98 -1.02 -13.21 8.33
C LYS A 98 0.29 -12.47 8.10
N THR A 99 0.97 -12.03 9.17
CA THR A 99 2.30 -11.41 9.06
C THR A 99 3.32 -12.37 8.46
N ARG A 100 3.32 -13.64 8.90
CA ARG A 100 4.21 -14.67 8.35
C ARG A 100 3.98 -14.88 6.86
N LYS A 101 2.72 -14.89 6.41
CA LYS A 101 2.40 -15.00 4.98
C LYS A 101 2.98 -13.87 4.13
N ILE A 102 2.89 -12.64 4.62
CA ILE A 102 3.42 -11.46 3.90
C ILE A 102 4.95 -11.50 3.84
N GLN A 103 5.61 -11.96 4.90
CA GLN A 103 7.07 -11.89 5.03
C GLN A 103 7.83 -13.11 4.51
N GLU A 104 7.29 -14.32 4.66
CA GLU A 104 8.00 -15.57 4.41
C GLU A 104 7.43 -16.39 3.24
N ASP A 105 6.12 -16.31 2.97
CA ASP A 105 5.45 -17.16 1.97
C ASP A 105 5.31 -16.45 0.59
N MET A 106 6.43 -16.05 -0.02
CA MET A 106 6.44 -15.31 -1.30
C MET A 106 5.80 -16.05 -2.49
N PHE A 107 5.63 -17.37 -2.44
CA PHE A 107 5.08 -18.18 -3.54
C PHE A 107 3.60 -18.55 -3.38
N LYS A 108 2.93 -18.12 -2.30
CA LYS A 108 1.55 -18.50 -2.02
C LYS A 108 0.50 -17.50 -2.52
N ILE A 109 0.91 -16.32 -2.98
CA ILE A 109 0.06 -15.19 -3.37
C ILE A 109 0.41 -14.77 -4.80
#